data_AF-A0A3M2T314-F1
#
_entry.id   AF-A0A3M2T314-F1
#
_cell.length_a   1.000
_cell.length_b   1.000
_cell.length_c   1.000
_cell.angle_alpha   90.00
_cell.angle_beta   90.00
_cell.angle_gamma   90.00
#
_symmetry.space_group_name_H-M   'P 1'
#
loop_
_entity.id
_entity.type
_entity.pdbx_description
1 polymer ?
#
loop_
_entity_poly.entity_id
_entity_poly.type
_entity_poly.pdbx_seq_one_letter_code
_entity_poly.pdbx_strand_id
1 'polypeptide(L)'
;MSGHRKSIDTVPSQSTGSNRGLERRSAAQGSLGESSVDSRIDSTDRWRIGGPGWLPPFPLSSFPPPRGPAAKFGKLAVDIAINKLIRRELPWKSVRLDGRVSEGNTLTDADTTLLIQVTFDARHSEIFSLLDDLIQVLYNLGFPGRVEIIDPRAMHGPISFPPSLNTEQQRGWDKTLEKVIEFLTQEHVDWRQVCAANRGYWKEVSVATVLVKANASEQQAVIIPQLADIVSSDGFHLELMGTRKMWGLL
;
A
#
# COMPACT_ATOMS: atom_id res chain seq x y z
N MET A 1 -53.38 33.89 61.50
CA MET A 1 -54.33 33.05 60.72
C MET A 1 -53.47 32.06 59.94
N SER A 2 -53.27 30.84 60.46
CA SER A 2 -54.00 29.62 60.04
C SER A 2 -53.95 29.44 58.52
N GLY A 3 -53.36 28.41 57.93
CA GLY A 3 -52.75 27.19 58.44
C GLY A 3 -52.79 26.12 57.34
N HIS A 4 -51.90 25.12 57.46
CA HIS A 4 -52.01 23.75 56.92
C HIS A 4 -51.82 23.57 55.39
N ARG A 5 -51.16 22.53 54.85
CA ARG A 5 -50.63 21.25 55.36
C ARG A 5 -49.86 20.54 54.22
N LYS A 6 -48.84 19.74 54.59
CA LYS A 6 -48.48 18.39 54.04
C LYS A 6 -48.00 18.29 52.57
N SER A 7 -47.21 17.31 52.10
CA SER A 7 -46.46 16.16 52.63
C SER A 7 -45.72 15.51 51.44
N ILE A 8 -44.50 14.99 51.67
CA ILE A 8 -43.89 13.70 51.26
C ILE A 8 -44.38 13.02 49.94
N ASP A 9 -43.47 12.71 48.99
CA ASP A 9 -43.05 11.35 48.54
C ASP A 9 -42.45 11.27 47.09
N THR A 10 -41.15 10.94 47.03
CA THR A 10 -40.49 9.74 46.46
C THR A 10 -40.91 9.11 45.07
N VAL A 11 -39.89 9.04 44.16
CA VAL A 11 -39.52 8.06 43.08
C VAL A 11 -40.23 8.01 41.68
N PRO A 12 -39.69 7.30 40.64
CA PRO A 12 -38.95 7.85 39.49
C PRO A 12 -39.62 7.56 38.12
N SER A 13 -39.05 8.04 37.01
CA SER A 13 -39.11 7.30 35.73
C SER A 13 -37.96 7.67 34.81
N GLN A 14 -37.31 6.62 34.33
CA GLN A 14 -36.26 6.62 33.32
C GLN A 14 -36.80 7.12 31.98
N SER A 15 -35.99 7.88 31.24
CA SER A 15 -35.77 7.58 29.83
C SER A 15 -34.46 8.20 29.34
N THR A 16 -33.71 7.35 28.65
CA THR A 16 -32.41 7.55 28.01
C THR A 16 -32.50 8.49 26.81
N GLY A 17 -31.57 9.45 26.73
CA GLY A 17 -31.40 10.31 25.55
C GLY A 17 -29.99 10.87 25.49
N SER A 18 -29.13 10.18 24.74
CA SER A 18 -27.72 10.51 24.49
C SER A 18 -27.58 11.72 23.57
N ASN A 19 -26.72 12.69 23.94
CA ASN A 19 -26.12 13.65 23.01
C ASN A 19 -24.84 14.22 23.64
N ARG A 20 -23.69 13.58 23.37
CA ARG A 20 -22.37 14.16 23.65
C ARG A 20 -21.98 15.10 22.51
N GLY A 21 -22.18 16.39 22.76
CA GLY A 21 -21.60 17.49 21.99
C GLY A 21 -20.10 17.64 22.25
N LEU A 22 -19.43 18.11 21.20
CA LEU A 22 -18.02 18.45 21.11
C LEU A 22 -17.52 19.35 22.24
N GLU A 23 -16.38 19.03 22.85
CA GLU A 23 -15.44 20.03 23.34
C GLU A 23 -13.97 19.63 23.11
N ARG A 24 -13.25 20.63 22.61
CA ARG A 24 -11.82 20.76 22.25
C ARG A 24 -10.81 20.04 23.15
N ARG A 25 -9.68 19.65 22.54
CA ARG A 25 -8.34 19.99 23.06
C ARG A 25 -7.27 20.00 21.97
N SER A 26 -6.62 21.15 21.85
CA SER A 26 -5.39 21.40 21.10
C SER A 26 -4.19 20.73 21.78
N ALA A 27 -3.35 20.06 21.00
CA ALA A 27 -1.94 19.73 21.26
C ALA A 27 -1.39 19.13 19.95
N ALA A 28 -0.22 19.42 19.40
CA ALA A 28 0.85 20.34 19.70
C ALA A 28 1.64 20.50 18.39
N GLN A 29 2.25 21.66 18.16
CA GLN A 29 3.35 21.79 17.19
C GLN A 29 4.50 20.89 17.65
N GLY A 30 5.02 20.07 16.73
CA GLY A 30 6.25 19.31 16.95
C GLY A 30 6.54 18.37 15.78
N SER A 31 7.56 18.72 14.99
CA SER A 31 8.30 17.81 14.11
C SER A 31 7.51 17.11 12.98
N LEU A 32 7.10 17.87 11.97
CA LEU A 32 6.56 17.36 10.71
C LEU A 32 7.47 17.81 9.58
N GLY A 33 8.31 16.92 9.05
CA GLY A 33 9.15 17.26 7.90
C GLY A 33 9.74 16.03 7.22
N GLU A 34 10.29 15.10 8.01
CA GLU A 34 10.98 13.93 7.44
C GLU A 34 10.15 12.64 7.60
N SER A 35 9.38 12.48 8.69
CA SER A 35 8.64 11.23 8.96
C SER A 35 7.41 10.98 8.07
N SER A 36 6.95 11.97 7.29
CA SER A 36 5.79 11.83 6.39
C SER A 36 6.17 11.57 4.93
N VAL A 37 7.46 11.72 4.60
CA VAL A 37 7.98 11.53 3.24
C VAL A 37 8.26 10.06 3.02
N ASP A 38 8.93 9.41 3.98
CA ASP A 38 9.20 7.95 3.96
C ASP A 38 7.90 7.12 4.00
N SER A 39 6.84 7.61 4.66
CA SER A 39 5.57 6.90 4.75
C SER A 39 4.82 6.80 3.43
N ARG A 40 5.24 7.51 2.38
CA ARG A 40 4.55 7.59 1.08
C ARG A 40 5.28 6.85 -0.03
N ILE A 41 6.57 6.58 0.15
CA ILE A 41 7.36 5.77 -0.78
C ILE A 41 6.91 4.32 -0.65
N ASP A 42 6.55 3.67 -1.77
CA ASP A 42 6.13 2.26 -1.78
C ASP A 42 5.01 1.91 -0.77
N SER A 43 4.20 2.92 -0.43
CA SER A 43 3.16 2.83 0.59
C SER A 43 1.82 2.26 0.08
N THR A 44 0.95 1.96 1.04
CA THR A 44 -0.47 1.63 0.80
C THR A 44 -1.36 2.87 0.61
N ASP A 45 -0.77 4.08 0.66
CA ASP A 45 -1.51 5.32 0.44
C ASP A 45 -2.04 5.37 -1.02
N ARG A 46 -3.25 5.90 -1.18
CA ARG A 46 -3.87 6.15 -2.48
C ARG A 46 -3.10 7.20 -3.30
N TRP A 47 -2.19 7.94 -2.68
CA TRP A 47 -1.31 8.91 -3.30
C TRP A 47 0.14 8.58 -2.98
N ARG A 48 0.90 8.13 -3.98
CA ARG A 48 2.24 7.58 -3.72
C ARG A 48 3.26 7.85 -4.81
N ILE A 49 4.52 7.74 -4.39
CA ILE A 49 5.73 7.82 -5.20
C ILE A 49 6.48 6.51 -5.02
N GLY A 50 7.15 6.01 -6.05
CA GLY A 50 8.00 4.82 -5.95
C GLY A 50 7.67 3.78 -6.99
N GLY A 51 8.05 2.53 -6.73
CA GLY A 51 7.43 1.44 -7.46
C GLY A 51 6.00 1.22 -6.97
N PRO A 52 5.27 0.25 -7.55
CA PRO A 52 4.00 -0.16 -6.98
C PRO A 52 4.14 -0.68 -5.54
N GLY A 53 3.93 0.19 -4.56
CA GLY A 53 3.78 -0.19 -3.15
C GLY A 53 2.62 -1.17 -2.90
N TRP A 54 2.36 -1.48 -1.63
CA TRP A 54 1.50 -2.58 -1.19
C TRP A 54 -0.01 -2.45 -1.47
N LEU A 55 -0.51 -1.41 -2.16
CA LEU A 55 -1.89 -1.42 -2.70
C LEU A 55 -2.02 -0.76 -4.09
N PRO A 56 -2.62 -1.44 -5.10
CA PRO A 56 -3.05 -2.83 -5.02
C PRO A 56 -1.82 -3.74 -4.86
N PRO A 57 -1.90 -4.87 -4.13
CA PRO A 57 -0.82 -5.82 -4.06
C PRO A 57 -0.40 -6.24 -5.47
N PHE A 58 0.88 -6.51 -5.64
CA PHE A 58 1.42 -7.03 -6.89
C PHE A 58 0.91 -8.49 -7.06
N PRO A 59 0.75 -9.06 -8.27
CA PRO A 59 1.00 -8.49 -9.57
C PRO A 59 -0.11 -7.51 -9.97
N LEU A 60 0.29 -6.35 -10.52
CA LEU A 60 -0.64 -5.33 -10.98
C LEU A 60 -1.04 -5.54 -12.43
N SER A 61 -2.34 -5.67 -12.66
CA SER A 61 -2.91 -5.62 -14.00
C SER A 61 -3.37 -4.19 -14.30
N SER A 62 -3.03 -3.69 -15.50
CA SER A 62 -3.51 -2.39 -15.98
C SER A 62 -4.62 -2.62 -16.99
N PHE A 63 -5.78 -2.03 -16.71
CA PHE A 63 -6.97 -2.09 -17.54
C PHE A 63 -7.38 -0.69 -17.96
N PRO A 64 -8.23 -0.55 -19.00
CA PRO A 64 -8.96 0.70 -19.20
C PRO A 64 -9.69 1.08 -17.90
N PRO A 65 -9.75 2.37 -17.54
CA PRO A 65 -10.43 2.81 -16.33
C PRO A 65 -11.91 2.40 -16.39
N PRO A 66 -12.52 1.99 -15.26
CA PRO A 66 -13.93 1.64 -15.22
C PRO A 66 -14.79 2.83 -15.66
N ARG A 67 -15.96 2.56 -16.28
CA ARG A 67 -16.87 3.59 -16.81
C ARG A 67 -17.67 4.31 -15.71
N GLY A 68 -17.02 4.67 -14.61
CA GLY A 68 -17.63 5.35 -13.45
C GLY A 68 -17.32 6.85 -13.36
N PRO A 69 -17.67 7.50 -12.24
CA PRO A 69 -17.47 8.94 -12.04
C PRO A 69 -16.01 9.38 -12.18
N ALA A 70 -15.06 8.55 -11.77
CA ALA A 70 -13.63 8.83 -11.87
C ALA A 70 -13.16 9.02 -13.33
N ALA A 71 -13.72 8.27 -14.28
CA ALA A 71 -13.41 8.42 -15.70
C ALA A 71 -13.84 9.79 -16.26
N LYS A 72 -14.87 10.41 -15.68
CA LYS A 72 -15.33 11.76 -16.07
C LYS A 72 -14.29 12.84 -15.75
N PHE A 73 -13.47 12.61 -14.72
CA PHE A 73 -12.35 13.48 -14.35
C PHE A 73 -11.07 13.15 -15.11
N GLY A 74 -11.03 12.04 -15.85
CA GLY A 74 -9.81 11.47 -16.43
C GLY A 74 -9.01 12.45 -17.26
N LYS A 75 -9.65 13.09 -18.24
CA LYS A 75 -8.98 14.08 -19.10
C LYS A 75 -8.45 15.26 -18.28
N LEU A 76 -9.27 15.81 -17.38
CA LEU A 76 -8.89 16.96 -16.55
C LEU A 76 -7.71 16.62 -15.62
N ALA A 77 -7.73 15.44 -14.98
CA ALA A 77 -6.66 15.00 -14.09
C ALA A 77 -5.34 14.81 -14.85
N VAL A 78 -5.39 14.21 -16.04
CA VAL A 78 -4.23 14.07 -16.94
C VAL A 78 -3.70 15.44 -17.36
N ASP A 79 -4.58 16.35 -17.80
CA ASP A 79 -4.20 17.70 -18.23
C ASP A 79 -3.55 18.49 -17.07
N ILE A 80 -4.09 18.38 -15.85
CA ILE A 80 -3.51 19.00 -14.64
C ILE A 80 -2.11 18.46 -14.38
N ALA A 81 -1.94 17.13 -14.41
CA ALA A 81 -0.64 16.51 -14.18
C ALA A 81 0.40 16.92 -15.24
N ILE A 82 0.04 16.90 -16.52
CA ILE A 82 0.93 17.34 -17.60
C ILE A 82 1.34 18.81 -17.40
N ASN A 83 0.39 19.70 -17.11
CA ASN A 83 0.69 21.10 -16.86
C ASN A 83 1.64 21.30 -15.66
N LYS A 84 1.47 20.52 -14.60
CA LYS A 84 2.33 20.56 -13.41
C LYS A 84 3.73 20.02 -13.69
N LEU A 85 3.85 18.98 -14.52
CA LEU A 85 5.13 18.43 -14.98
C LEU A 85 5.88 19.42 -15.86
N ILE A 86 5.21 20.05 -16.84
CA ILE A 86 5.79 21.08 -17.72
C ILE A 86 6.36 22.24 -16.90
N ARG A 87 5.57 22.79 -15.97
CA ARG A 87 5.99 23.94 -15.14
C ARG A 87 7.21 23.64 -14.27
N ARG A 88 7.42 22.38 -13.92
CA ARG A 88 8.56 21.92 -13.13
C ARG A 88 9.70 21.40 -14.01
N GLU A 89 9.54 21.39 -15.33
CA GLU A 89 10.50 20.83 -16.28
C GLU A 89 10.90 19.38 -15.95
N LEU A 90 9.98 18.62 -15.33
CA LEU A 90 10.25 17.22 -15.00
C LEU A 90 10.12 16.38 -16.28
N PRO A 91 11.07 15.50 -16.62
CA PRO A 91 10.92 14.59 -17.74
C PRO A 91 9.94 13.46 -17.39
N TRP A 92 8.94 13.21 -18.25
CA TRP A 92 8.01 12.09 -18.11
C TRP A 92 7.95 11.24 -19.37
N LYS A 93 7.72 9.94 -19.18
CA LYS A 93 7.47 8.99 -20.26
C LYS A 93 5.99 8.94 -20.65
N SER A 94 5.10 9.00 -19.67
CA SER A 94 3.65 8.97 -19.92
C SER A 94 2.85 9.49 -18.72
N VAL A 95 1.68 10.05 -19.00
CA VAL A 95 0.64 10.38 -18.02
C VAL A 95 -0.68 9.83 -18.55
N ARG A 96 -1.36 8.97 -17.79
CA ARG A 96 -2.61 8.35 -18.22
C ARG A 96 -3.50 7.96 -17.05
N LEU A 97 -4.74 7.63 -17.36
CA LEU A 97 -5.70 7.11 -16.39
C LEU A 97 -5.91 5.62 -16.67
N ASP A 98 -5.54 4.77 -15.73
CA ASP A 98 -5.66 3.32 -15.83
C ASP A 98 -6.55 2.79 -14.70
N GLY A 99 -7.25 1.69 -14.91
CA GLY A 99 -7.75 0.85 -13.82
C GLY A 99 -6.62 -0.05 -13.33
N ARG A 100 -6.21 0.08 -12.07
CA ARG A 100 -5.11 -0.72 -11.50
C ARG A 100 -5.62 -1.54 -10.34
N VAL A 101 -5.58 -2.86 -10.49
CA VAL A 101 -5.99 -3.81 -9.45
C VAL A 101 -5.07 -5.04 -9.48
N SER A 102 -4.94 -5.71 -8.35
CA SER A 102 -4.24 -6.98 -8.25
C SER A 102 -4.93 -8.04 -9.09
N GLU A 103 -4.15 -8.98 -9.62
CA GLU A 103 -4.71 -10.13 -10.33
C GLU A 103 -5.73 -10.88 -9.45
N GLY A 104 -6.87 -11.24 -10.04
CA GLY A 104 -7.97 -11.92 -9.33
C GLY A 104 -8.97 -11.00 -8.63
N ASN A 105 -8.65 -9.71 -8.44
CA ASN A 105 -9.56 -8.74 -7.84
C ASN A 105 -10.46 -8.07 -8.88
N THR A 106 -11.69 -7.74 -8.46
CA THR A 106 -12.65 -7.00 -9.29
C THR A 106 -12.30 -5.52 -9.31
N LEU A 107 -12.13 -4.96 -10.50
CA LEU A 107 -11.87 -3.54 -10.70
C LEU A 107 -13.09 -2.68 -10.26
N THR A 108 -12.85 -1.70 -9.41
CA THR A 108 -13.84 -0.74 -8.91
C THR A 108 -13.46 0.70 -9.28
N ASP A 109 -14.38 1.65 -9.10
CA ASP A 109 -14.08 3.06 -9.39
C ASP A 109 -12.92 3.64 -8.55
N ALA A 110 -12.72 3.12 -7.34
CA ALA A 110 -11.60 3.48 -6.46
C ALA A 110 -10.23 2.99 -6.98
N ASP A 111 -10.22 2.08 -7.95
CA ASP A 111 -9.01 1.56 -8.60
C ASP A 111 -8.62 2.38 -9.83
N THR A 112 -9.41 3.41 -10.16
CA THR A 112 -9.05 4.39 -11.18
C THR A 112 -7.83 5.18 -10.72
N THR A 113 -6.73 5.06 -11.44
CA THR A 113 -5.42 5.55 -11.05
C THR A 113 -4.89 6.51 -12.10
N LEU A 114 -4.58 7.75 -11.70
CA LEU A 114 -3.75 8.66 -12.46
C LEU A 114 -2.30 8.18 -12.36
N LEU A 115 -1.84 7.53 -13.42
CA LEU A 115 -0.51 6.95 -13.51
C LEU A 115 0.43 7.90 -14.24
N ILE A 116 1.48 8.33 -13.53
CA ILE A 116 2.50 9.25 -14.01
C ILE A 116 3.84 8.50 -14.01
N GLN A 117 4.47 8.38 -15.17
CA GLN A 117 5.79 7.76 -15.30
C GLN A 117 6.87 8.83 -15.44
N VAL A 118 7.65 9.04 -14.40
CA VAL A 118 8.71 10.07 -14.31
C VAL A 118 10.02 9.40 -13.92
N THR A 119 11.13 9.81 -14.52
CA THR A 119 12.44 9.27 -14.12
C THR A 119 12.87 9.90 -12.80
N PHE A 120 13.20 9.07 -11.81
CA PHE A 120 13.57 9.50 -10.46
C PHE A 120 15.06 9.90 -10.39
N ASP A 121 15.59 10.59 -11.39
CA ASP A 121 16.96 11.13 -11.29
C ASP A 121 17.05 12.16 -10.13
N ALA A 122 18.14 12.91 -9.99
CA ALA A 122 18.46 13.81 -8.85
C ALA A 122 17.41 14.88 -8.45
N ARG A 123 16.18 14.84 -8.98
CA ARG A 123 15.03 15.69 -8.74
C ARG A 123 13.94 15.03 -7.86
N HIS A 124 14.32 14.16 -6.92
CA HIS A 124 13.38 13.51 -5.99
C HIS A 124 12.45 14.51 -5.28
N SER A 125 12.99 15.62 -4.75
CA SER A 125 12.20 16.65 -4.04
C SER A 125 11.09 17.28 -4.89
N GLU A 126 11.33 17.44 -6.20
CA GLU A 126 10.35 17.97 -7.15
C GLU A 126 9.23 16.97 -7.43
N ILE A 127 9.54 15.68 -7.39
CA ILE A 127 8.55 14.60 -7.55
C ILE A 127 7.61 14.56 -6.33
N PHE A 128 8.15 14.72 -5.11
CA PHE A 128 7.33 14.87 -3.91
C PHE A 128 6.44 16.10 -3.97
N SER A 129 7.00 17.24 -4.35
CA SER A 129 6.25 18.49 -4.49
C SER A 129 5.17 18.39 -5.57
N LEU A 130 5.40 17.63 -6.64
CA LEU A 130 4.40 17.32 -7.66
C LEU A 130 3.25 16.49 -7.07
N LEU A 131 3.54 15.46 -6.29
CA LEU A 131 2.50 14.64 -5.66
C LEU A 131 1.64 15.49 -4.71
N ASP A 132 2.25 16.30 -3.85
CA ASP A 132 1.52 17.17 -2.91
C ASP A 132 0.57 18.15 -3.64
N ASP A 133 1.05 18.76 -4.71
CA ASP A 133 0.24 19.63 -5.59
C ASP A 133 -0.95 18.88 -6.20
N LEU A 134 -0.72 17.65 -6.69
CA LEU A 134 -1.76 16.83 -7.29
C LEU A 134 -2.79 16.41 -6.26
N ILE A 135 -2.36 16.03 -5.04
CA ILE A 135 -3.28 15.70 -3.95
C ILE A 135 -4.20 16.88 -3.68
N GLN A 136 -3.64 18.08 -3.46
CA GLN A 136 -4.44 19.26 -3.15
C GLN A 136 -5.44 19.59 -4.27
N VAL A 137 -4.98 19.62 -5.52
CA VAL A 137 -5.84 20.00 -6.65
C VAL A 137 -6.91 18.93 -6.93
N LEU A 138 -6.52 17.65 -6.99
CA LEU A 138 -7.45 16.57 -7.31
C LEU A 138 -8.44 16.30 -6.18
N TYR A 139 -8.03 16.46 -4.92
CA TYR A 139 -8.93 16.39 -3.77
C TYR A 139 -9.99 17.49 -3.84
N ASN A 140 -9.60 18.74 -4.12
CA ASN A 140 -10.53 19.86 -4.27
C ASN A 140 -11.50 19.70 -5.46
N LEU A 141 -11.10 18.95 -6.49
CA LEU A 141 -11.94 18.59 -7.63
C LEU A 141 -12.85 17.38 -7.37
N GLY A 142 -12.73 16.73 -6.21
CA GLY A 142 -13.51 15.55 -5.86
C GLY A 142 -13.08 14.27 -6.58
N PHE A 143 -11.83 14.16 -7.02
CA PHE A 143 -11.33 12.95 -7.67
C PHE A 143 -11.32 11.76 -6.69
N PRO A 144 -12.09 10.69 -6.96
CA PRO A 144 -12.24 9.57 -6.02
C PRO A 144 -11.17 8.49 -6.17
N GLY A 145 -10.31 8.60 -7.20
CA GLY A 145 -9.29 7.61 -7.54
C GLY A 145 -7.95 7.81 -6.82
N ARG A 146 -6.92 7.20 -7.39
CA ARG A 146 -5.54 7.14 -6.88
C ARG A 146 -4.59 7.95 -7.75
N VAL A 147 -3.43 8.35 -7.20
CA VAL A 147 -2.31 8.88 -7.98
C VAL A 147 -1.08 8.07 -7.69
N GLU A 148 -0.43 7.62 -8.75
CA GLU A 148 0.83 6.91 -8.67
C GLU A 148 1.85 7.61 -9.56
N ILE A 149 2.94 8.06 -8.94
CA ILE A 149 4.12 8.52 -9.66
C ILE A 149 5.17 7.43 -9.56
N ILE A 150 5.52 6.83 -10.70
CA ILE A 150 6.44 5.69 -10.74
C ILE A 150 7.61 5.94 -11.68
N ASP A 151 8.74 5.33 -11.36
CA ASP A 151 9.85 5.21 -12.31
C ASP A 151 9.44 4.24 -13.44
N PRO A 152 9.69 4.57 -14.73
CA PRO A 152 9.41 3.67 -15.84
C PRO A 152 9.98 2.26 -15.69
N ARG A 153 11.11 2.10 -15.00
CA ARG A 153 11.76 0.80 -14.73
C ARG A 153 10.95 -0.06 -13.75
N ALA A 154 10.17 0.56 -12.88
CA ALA A 154 9.35 -0.10 -11.86
C ALA A 154 7.95 -0.51 -12.37
N MET A 155 7.61 -0.24 -13.64
CA MET A 155 6.27 -0.48 -14.20
C MET A 155 5.80 -1.93 -14.04
N HIS A 156 6.72 -2.89 -14.10
CA HIS A 156 6.40 -4.32 -14.04
C HIS A 156 6.48 -4.91 -12.63
N GLY A 157 6.63 -4.10 -11.59
CA GLY A 157 6.75 -4.59 -10.22
C GLY A 157 8.17 -4.95 -9.80
N PRO A 158 8.34 -5.44 -8.56
CA PRO A 158 9.63 -5.91 -8.05
C PRO A 158 10.14 -7.11 -8.85
N ILE A 159 11.44 -7.10 -9.14
CA ILE A 159 12.15 -8.17 -9.84
C ILE A 159 13.12 -8.87 -8.89
N SER A 160 13.56 -10.06 -9.28
CA SER A 160 14.45 -10.89 -8.47
C SER A 160 15.90 -10.61 -8.87
N PHE A 161 16.72 -10.38 -7.86
CA PHE A 161 18.16 -10.28 -7.97
C PHE A 161 18.82 -11.46 -7.24
N PRO A 162 20.07 -11.81 -7.59
CA PRO A 162 20.84 -12.78 -6.82
C PRO A 162 20.85 -12.42 -5.33
N PRO A 163 20.77 -13.41 -4.42
CA PRO A 163 20.72 -13.16 -3.00
C PRO A 163 22.02 -12.48 -2.52
N SER A 164 21.85 -11.35 -1.84
CA SER A 164 22.88 -10.56 -1.18
C SER A 164 22.63 -10.59 0.31
N LEU A 165 22.86 -11.77 0.91
CA LEU A 165 22.61 -12.06 2.31
C LEU A 165 23.74 -11.54 3.19
N ASN A 166 23.40 -11.03 4.38
CA ASN A 166 24.40 -10.71 5.40
C ASN A 166 24.98 -12.00 6.03
N THR A 167 26.04 -11.88 6.83
CA THR A 167 26.74 -13.05 7.41
C THR A 167 25.85 -13.91 8.31
N GLU A 168 24.92 -13.30 9.06
CA GLU A 168 24.00 -14.04 9.94
C GLU A 168 22.98 -14.83 9.12
N GLN A 169 22.37 -14.19 8.12
CA GLN A 169 21.45 -14.81 7.17
C GLN A 169 22.10 -15.96 6.40
N GLN A 170 23.34 -15.79 5.94
CA GLN A 170 24.07 -16.86 5.25
C GLN A 170 24.27 -18.09 6.14
N ARG A 171 24.61 -17.89 7.42
CA ARG A 171 24.83 -18.98 8.38
C ARG A 171 23.52 -19.62 8.86
N GLY A 172 22.46 -18.82 8.96
CA GLY A 172 21.15 -19.25 9.43
C GLY A 172 20.25 -19.84 8.34
N TRP A 173 20.62 -19.70 7.05
CA TRP A 173 19.76 -20.02 5.93
C TRP A 173 19.18 -21.43 5.96
N ASP A 174 20.01 -22.45 6.19
CA ASP A 174 19.54 -23.84 6.21
C ASP A 174 18.48 -24.07 7.29
N LYS A 175 18.65 -23.44 8.46
CA LYS A 175 17.66 -23.49 9.55
C LYS A 175 16.37 -22.73 9.20
N THR A 176 16.48 -21.56 8.58
CA THR A 176 15.30 -20.81 8.09
C THR A 176 14.54 -21.62 7.06
N LEU A 177 15.26 -22.24 6.12
CA LEU A 177 14.69 -23.10 5.08
C LEU A 177 13.95 -24.31 5.69
N GLU A 178 14.55 -24.98 6.67
CA GLU A 178 13.92 -26.09 7.41
C GLU A 178 12.62 -25.64 8.09
N LYS A 179 12.63 -24.53 8.84
CA LYS A 179 11.42 -24.00 9.50
C LYS A 179 10.29 -23.73 8.50
N VAL A 180 10.62 -23.12 7.35
CA VAL A 180 9.63 -22.80 6.32
C VAL A 180 9.07 -24.07 5.69
N ILE A 181 9.92 -25.05 5.36
CA ILE A 181 9.48 -26.33 4.78
C ILE A 181 8.62 -27.12 5.77
N GLU A 182 9.02 -27.17 7.05
CA GLU A 182 8.27 -27.83 8.10
C GLU A 182 6.88 -27.21 8.24
N PHE A 183 6.80 -25.88 8.33
CA PHE A 183 5.54 -25.14 8.38
C PHE A 183 4.63 -25.45 7.18
N LEU A 184 5.17 -25.34 5.96
CA LEU A 184 4.41 -25.61 4.74
C LEU A 184 3.90 -27.05 4.69
N THR A 185 4.66 -28.00 5.23
CA THR A 185 4.27 -29.42 5.29
C THR A 185 3.16 -29.67 6.31
N GLN A 186 3.27 -29.04 7.49
CA GLN A 186 2.26 -29.13 8.57
C GLN A 186 0.92 -28.55 8.12
N GLU A 187 0.95 -27.42 7.42
CA GLU A 187 -0.25 -26.76 6.88
C GLU A 187 -0.76 -27.40 5.57
N HIS A 188 -0.16 -28.53 5.15
CA HIS A 188 -0.52 -29.26 3.94
C HIS A 188 -0.53 -28.40 2.66
N VAL A 189 0.40 -27.44 2.57
CA VAL A 189 0.52 -26.53 1.44
C VAL A 189 1.25 -27.24 0.28
N ASP A 190 0.67 -27.22 -0.92
CA ASP A 190 1.32 -27.73 -2.13
C ASP A 190 2.40 -26.73 -2.62
N TRP A 191 3.61 -26.85 -2.08
CA TRP A 191 4.76 -26.01 -2.43
C TRP A 191 5.72 -26.73 -3.39
N ARG A 192 6.41 -25.93 -4.22
CA ARG A 192 7.36 -26.41 -5.25
C ARG A 192 8.77 -25.92 -5.05
N GLN A 193 8.93 -24.75 -4.44
CA GLN A 193 10.24 -24.13 -4.29
C GLN A 193 10.23 -23.20 -3.09
N VAL A 194 11.31 -23.25 -2.31
CA VAL A 194 11.64 -22.26 -1.29
C VAL A 194 13.09 -21.84 -1.53
N CYS A 195 13.35 -20.55 -1.71
CA CYS A 195 14.72 -20.04 -1.90
C CYS A 195 14.90 -18.61 -1.38
N ALA A 196 16.15 -18.25 -1.11
CA ALA A 196 16.53 -16.87 -0.84
C ALA A 196 16.79 -16.11 -2.15
N ALA A 197 16.28 -14.89 -2.24
CA ALA A 197 16.59 -13.94 -3.29
C ALA A 197 16.61 -12.52 -2.72
N ASN A 198 17.14 -11.56 -3.47
CA ASN A 198 16.87 -10.16 -3.19
C ASN A 198 15.70 -9.69 -4.06
N ARG A 199 14.71 -9.03 -3.46
CA ARG A 199 13.52 -8.52 -4.15
C ARG A 199 13.43 -7.01 -4.03
N GLY A 200 13.13 -6.36 -5.15
CA GLY A 200 12.98 -4.92 -5.21
C GLY A 200 12.86 -4.42 -6.64
N TYR A 201 12.70 -3.10 -6.79
CA TYR A 201 12.65 -2.45 -8.10
C TYR A 201 14.03 -2.31 -8.75
N TRP A 202 15.05 -2.11 -7.91
CA TRP A 202 16.44 -1.98 -8.31
C TRP A 202 17.33 -2.78 -7.38
N LYS A 203 18.51 -3.16 -7.86
CA LYS A 203 19.43 -4.01 -7.12
C LYS A 203 19.89 -3.33 -5.83
N GLU A 204 20.14 -2.03 -5.91
CA GLU A 204 20.71 -1.19 -4.85
C GLU A 204 19.80 -1.02 -3.63
N VAL A 205 18.48 -1.18 -3.84
CA VAL A 205 17.47 -1.08 -2.78
C VAL A 205 16.70 -2.38 -2.57
N SER A 206 17.16 -3.47 -3.18
CA SER A 206 16.52 -4.78 -3.05
C SER A 206 16.77 -5.37 -1.66
N VAL A 207 15.73 -5.96 -1.06
CA VAL A 207 15.77 -6.54 0.28
C VAL A 207 15.92 -8.05 0.22
N ALA A 208 16.55 -8.66 1.21
CA ALA A 208 16.64 -10.12 1.32
C ALA A 208 15.25 -10.71 1.59
N THR A 209 14.84 -11.67 0.77
CA THR A 209 13.47 -12.22 0.77
C THR A 209 13.51 -13.74 0.61
N VAL A 210 12.69 -14.44 1.39
CA VAL A 210 12.35 -15.84 1.17
C VAL A 210 11.21 -15.90 0.16
N LEU A 211 11.51 -16.45 -1.02
CA LEU A 211 10.53 -16.74 -2.05
C LEU A 211 9.97 -18.14 -1.83
N VAL A 212 8.66 -18.23 -1.64
CA VAL A 212 7.92 -19.50 -1.54
C VAL A 212 7.01 -19.63 -2.76
N LYS A 213 7.22 -20.64 -3.59
CA LYS A 213 6.33 -20.96 -4.72
C LYS A 213 5.37 -22.07 -4.32
N ALA A 214 4.10 -21.74 -4.13
CA ALA A 214 3.10 -22.67 -3.63
C ALA A 214 1.69 -22.43 -4.20
N ASN A 215 0.85 -23.45 -4.13
CA ASN A 215 -0.57 -23.36 -4.39
C ASN A 215 -1.30 -23.22 -3.06
N ALA A 216 -1.62 -21.98 -2.69
CA ALA A 216 -2.17 -21.63 -1.39
C ALA A 216 -3.44 -20.76 -1.48
N SER A 217 -4.09 -20.69 -2.64
CA SER A 217 -5.11 -19.66 -2.96
C SER A 217 -6.24 -19.54 -1.93
N GLU A 218 -6.65 -20.65 -1.30
CA GLU A 218 -7.74 -20.65 -0.32
C GLU A 218 -7.27 -20.40 1.12
N GLN A 219 -5.96 -20.48 1.38
CA GLN A 219 -5.36 -20.45 2.73
C GLN A 219 -4.39 -19.27 2.92
N GLN A 220 -4.23 -18.39 1.92
CA GLN A 220 -3.25 -17.29 1.93
C GLN A 220 -3.36 -16.41 3.17
N ALA A 221 -4.60 -16.11 3.60
CA ALA A 221 -4.86 -15.26 4.76
C ALA A 221 -4.35 -15.84 6.09
N VAL A 222 -4.17 -17.16 6.17
CA VAL A 222 -3.65 -17.85 7.35
C VAL A 222 -2.15 -18.09 7.23
N ILE A 223 -1.70 -18.51 6.04
CA ILE A 223 -0.31 -18.90 5.77
C ILE A 223 0.64 -17.70 5.80
N ILE A 224 0.25 -16.59 5.17
CA ILE A 224 1.15 -15.46 4.94
C ILE A 224 1.61 -14.81 6.25
N PRO A 225 0.73 -14.47 7.21
CA PRO A 225 1.16 -13.87 8.47
C PRO A 225 2.14 -14.78 9.23
N GLN A 226 1.85 -16.08 9.30
CA GLN A 226 2.66 -17.02 10.07
C GLN A 226 4.03 -17.28 9.43
N LEU A 227 4.09 -17.45 8.09
CA LEU A 227 5.37 -17.53 7.40
C LEU A 227 6.17 -16.23 7.50
N ALA A 228 5.50 -15.08 7.46
CA ALA A 228 6.17 -13.79 7.59
C ALA A 228 6.82 -13.64 8.96
N ASP A 229 6.14 -14.09 10.02
CA ASP A 229 6.70 -14.14 11.37
C ASP A 229 7.92 -15.07 11.46
N ILE A 230 7.85 -16.25 10.84
CA ILE A 230 8.97 -17.21 10.80
C ILE A 230 10.22 -16.57 10.18
N VAL A 231 10.08 -15.97 8.99
CA VAL A 231 11.25 -15.49 8.22
C VAL A 231 11.74 -14.11 8.69
N SER A 232 10.85 -13.27 9.22
CA SER A 232 11.22 -11.96 9.76
C SER A 232 12.11 -12.07 10.99
N SER A 233 11.92 -13.11 11.81
CA SER A 233 12.80 -13.40 12.95
C SER A 233 14.26 -13.65 12.55
N ASP A 234 14.49 -14.11 11.31
CA ASP A 234 15.80 -14.36 10.72
C ASP A 234 16.23 -13.20 9.77
N GLY A 235 15.52 -12.07 9.80
CA GLY A 235 15.84 -10.86 9.05
C GLY A 235 15.48 -10.88 7.57
N PHE A 236 14.59 -11.79 7.14
CA PHE A 236 14.11 -11.85 5.76
C PHE A 236 12.71 -11.26 5.62
N HIS A 237 12.40 -10.76 4.42
CA HIS A 237 11.02 -10.57 3.96
C HIS A 237 10.44 -11.90 3.43
N LEU A 238 9.12 -11.99 3.35
CA LEU A 238 8.42 -13.11 2.71
C LEU A 238 7.80 -12.69 1.39
N GLU A 239 7.86 -13.56 0.39
CA GLU A 239 7.01 -13.49 -0.81
C GLU A 239 6.44 -14.86 -1.15
N LEU A 240 5.11 -14.96 -1.19
CA LEU A 240 4.39 -16.17 -1.59
C LEU A 240 3.90 -16.04 -3.04
N MET A 241 4.35 -16.92 -3.92
CA MET A 241 4.07 -16.91 -5.35
C MET A 241 3.25 -18.15 -5.76
N GLY A 242 2.28 -17.98 -6.67
CA GLY A 242 1.52 -19.11 -7.23
C GLY A 242 2.38 -20.06 -8.09
N THR A 243 1.92 -21.31 -8.28
CA THR A 243 2.71 -22.35 -8.97
C THR A 243 2.81 -22.21 -10.50
N ARG A 244 1.85 -21.52 -11.14
CA ARG A 244 1.71 -21.48 -12.61
C ARG A 244 2.32 -20.26 -13.31
N LYS A 245 2.54 -19.15 -12.60
CA LYS A 245 3.21 -17.93 -13.10
C LYS A 245 4.01 -17.33 -11.94
N MET A 246 4.96 -16.42 -12.19
CA MET A 246 5.47 -15.58 -11.11
C MET A 246 4.35 -14.63 -10.72
N TRP A 247 3.60 -14.97 -9.68
CA TRP A 247 2.62 -14.07 -9.11
C TRP A 247 3.37 -13.07 -8.25
N GLY A 248 3.02 -11.82 -8.42
CA GLY A 248 3.52 -10.76 -7.58
C GLY A 248 3.11 -10.88 -6.12
N LEU A 249 3.93 -10.23 -5.30
CA LEU A 249 3.83 -10.02 -3.86
C LEU A 249 2.46 -9.56 -3.38
N LEU A 250 1.87 -10.34 -2.46
CA LEU A 250 0.93 -9.81 -1.47
C LEU A 250 1.64 -8.87 -0.50
#